data_AF-A0A7X4A1C2-F1
#
_entry.id   AF-A0A7X4A1C2-F1
#
_cell.length_a   1.000
_cell.length_b   1.000
_cell.length_c   1.000
_cell.angle_alpha   90.00
_cell.angle_beta   90.00
_cell.angle_gamma   90.00
#
_symmetry.space_group_name_H-M   'P 1'
#
loop_
_entity.id
_entity.type
_entity.pdbx_description
1 polymer ?
#
loop_
_entity_poly.entity_id
_entity_poly.type
_entity_poly.pdbx_seq_one_letter_code
_entity_poly.pdbx_strand_id
1 'polypeptide(L)'
;MESFRKNQGVFWILAGPGSLWLLFFFLVPLGIVWVLSFGEKAVIDGKVSITETEITWTLANYVRALADPVYLVIMWKSIWVSALATALCLIIAYPVAFVIAFASPRWRPWLLLAVILPFWINLLIRTYALIAVFR
;
A
#
# COMPACT_ATOMS: atom_id res chain seq x y z
N MET A 1 -6.28 -27.91 13.81
CA MET A 1 -5.71 -27.45 12.52
C MET A 1 -5.36 -28.60 11.56
N GLU A 2 -5.61 -29.88 11.91
CA GLU A 2 -5.28 -31.02 11.03
C GLU A 2 -6.37 -31.37 9.98
N SER A 3 -7.61 -30.89 10.12
CA SER A 3 -8.70 -31.26 9.20
C SER A 3 -8.60 -30.61 7.82
N PHE A 4 -7.97 -29.43 7.69
CA PHE A 4 -7.79 -28.74 6.41
C PHE A 4 -6.88 -29.50 5.44
N ARG A 5 -5.89 -30.24 5.96
CA ARG A 5 -4.94 -31.01 5.14
C ARG A 5 -5.54 -32.31 4.59
N LYS A 6 -6.61 -32.82 5.22
CA LYS A 6 -7.24 -34.10 4.86
C LYS A 6 -8.34 -33.95 3.79
N ASN A 7 -8.94 -32.76 3.66
CA ASN A 7 -10.01 -32.44 2.71
C ASN A 7 -9.71 -31.16 1.90
N GLN A 8 -8.63 -31.17 1.10
CA GLN A 8 -8.25 -30.04 0.24
C GLN A 8 -9.38 -29.56 -0.69
N GLY A 9 -10.28 -30.47 -1.12
CA GLY A 9 -11.43 -30.12 -1.95
C GLY A 9 -12.44 -29.19 -1.26
N VAL A 10 -12.72 -29.40 0.03
CA VAL A 10 -13.66 -28.55 0.79
C VAL A 10 -13.08 -27.16 1.02
N PHE A 11 -11.77 -27.06 1.23
CA PHE A 11 -11.07 -25.77 1.36
C PHE A 11 -11.18 -24.95 0.07
N TRP A 12 -10.91 -25.54 -1.09
CA TRP A 12 -11.00 -24.83 -2.38
C TRP A 12 -12.44 -24.49 -2.78
N ILE A 13 -13.43 -25.30 -2.38
CA ILE A 13 -14.84 -24.98 -2.64
C ILE A 13 -15.32 -23.79 -1.79
N LEU A 14 -14.89 -23.69 -0.51
CA LEU A 14 -15.25 -22.54 0.34
C LEU A 14 -14.43 -21.29 0.04
N ALA A 15 -13.11 -21.43 -0.12
CA ALA A 15 -12.21 -20.29 -0.30
C ALA A 15 -12.11 -19.84 -1.77
N GLY A 16 -12.36 -20.72 -2.73
CA GLY A 16 -12.17 -20.50 -4.16
C GLY A 16 -13.03 -19.38 -4.74
N PRO A 17 -14.36 -19.37 -4.54
CA PRO A 17 -15.21 -18.32 -5.13
C PRO A 17 -14.83 -16.92 -4.62
N GLY A 18 -14.57 -16.79 -3.31
CA GLY A 18 -14.17 -15.51 -2.71
C GLY A 18 -12.78 -15.06 -3.14
N SER A 19 -11.80 -15.96 -3.16
CA SER A 19 -10.44 -15.62 -3.59
C SER A 19 -10.37 -15.30 -5.09
N LEU A 20 -11.09 -16.04 -5.93
CA LEU A 20 -11.22 -15.76 -7.36
C LEU A 20 -11.87 -14.40 -7.62
N TRP A 21 -12.94 -14.08 -6.89
CA TRP A 21 -13.59 -12.78 -7.00
C TRP A 21 -12.63 -11.63 -6.66
N LEU A 22 -11.93 -11.73 -5.52
CA LEU A 22 -10.95 -10.72 -5.09
C LEU A 22 -9.80 -10.58 -6.08
N LEU A 23 -9.25 -11.70 -6.56
CA LEU A 23 -8.17 -11.70 -7.55
C LEU A 23 -8.63 -11.09 -8.87
N PHE A 24 -9.81 -11.42 -9.36
CA PHE A 24 -10.35 -10.86 -10.58
C PHE A 24 -10.48 -9.33 -10.49
N PHE A 25 -11.15 -8.82 -9.45
CA PHE A 25 -11.33 -7.37 -9.29
C PHE A 25 -10.06 -6.62 -8.94
N PHE A 26 -9.04 -7.28 -8.41
CA PHE A 26 -7.73 -6.69 -8.19
C PHE A 26 -6.88 -6.68 -9.48
N LEU A 27 -6.88 -7.78 -10.23
CA LEU A 27 -6.06 -7.95 -11.42
C LEU A 27 -6.59 -7.18 -12.62
N VAL A 28 -7.90 -7.00 -12.77
CA VAL A 28 -8.50 -6.23 -13.87
C VAL A 28 -7.97 -4.78 -13.91
N PRO A 29 -8.11 -3.95 -12.86
CA PRO A 29 -7.59 -2.57 -12.89
C PRO A 29 -6.07 -2.54 -12.99
N LEU A 30 -5.36 -3.49 -12.36
CA LEU A 30 -3.92 -3.59 -12.48
C LEU A 30 -3.48 -3.89 -13.92
N GLY A 31 -4.20 -4.77 -14.60
CA GLY A 31 -4.00 -5.10 -16.01
C GLY A 31 -4.27 -3.92 -16.92
N ILE A 32 -5.32 -3.14 -16.65
CA ILE A 32 -5.61 -1.89 -17.38
C ILE A 32 -4.43 -0.91 -17.22
N VAL A 33 -3.97 -0.65 -16.00
CA VAL A 33 -2.82 0.23 -15.75
C VAL A 33 -1.56 -0.31 -16.44
N TRP A 34 -1.36 -1.63 -16.43
CA TRP A 34 -0.22 -2.27 -17.08
C TRP A 34 -0.24 -2.06 -18.59
N VAL A 35 -1.37 -2.28 -19.27
CA VAL A 35 -1.52 -2.02 -20.72
C VAL A 35 -1.30 -0.53 -21.03
N LEU A 36 -1.90 0.36 -20.23
CA LEU A 36 -1.74 1.80 -20.40
C LEU A 36 -0.29 2.27 -20.20
N SER A 37 0.52 1.55 -19.42
CA SER A 37 1.94 1.86 -19.24
C SER A 37 2.75 1.76 -20.53
N PHE A 38 2.30 0.96 -21.51
CA PHE A 38 2.90 0.84 -22.84
C PHE A 38 2.27 1.80 -23.87
N GLY A 39 1.26 2.57 -23.49
CA GLY A 39 0.65 3.59 -24.33
C GLY A 39 1.31 4.96 -24.16
N GLU A 40 1.25 5.81 -25.17
CA GLU A 40 1.71 7.19 -25.09
C GLU A 40 0.52 8.13 -24.87
N LYS A 41 0.75 9.24 -24.15
CA LYS A 41 -0.32 10.23 -23.98
C LYS A 41 -0.69 10.81 -25.34
N ALA A 42 -1.97 10.75 -25.69
CA ALA A 42 -2.46 11.23 -26.97
C ALA A 42 -2.20 12.74 -27.10
N VAL A 43 -1.78 13.21 -28.27
CA VAL A 43 -1.65 14.65 -28.53
C VAL A 43 -2.89 15.12 -29.28
N ILE A 44 -3.76 15.81 -28.57
CA ILE A 44 -5.00 16.37 -29.14
C ILE A 44 -4.79 17.87 -29.23
N ASP A 45 -4.93 18.42 -30.43
CA ASP A 45 -4.84 19.87 -30.67
C ASP A 45 -3.49 20.50 -30.26
N GLY A 46 -2.39 19.77 -30.49
CA GLY A 46 -1.03 20.21 -30.19
C GLY A 46 -0.67 20.23 -28.69
N LYS A 47 -1.56 19.76 -27.81
CA LYS A 47 -1.33 19.62 -26.38
C LYS A 47 -1.40 18.15 -25.97
N VAL A 48 -0.52 17.75 -25.05
CA VAL A 48 -0.53 16.40 -24.48
C VAL A 48 -1.82 16.23 -23.66
N SER A 49 -2.69 15.31 -24.09
CA SER A 49 -3.93 14.99 -23.41
C SER A 49 -3.65 14.43 -22.03
N ILE A 50 -4.46 14.86 -21.05
CA ILE A 50 -4.38 14.42 -19.66
C ILE A 50 -5.19 13.14 -19.43
N THR A 51 -6.12 12.84 -20.33
CA THR A 51 -7.18 11.85 -20.16
C THR A 51 -7.12 10.73 -21.20
N GLU A 52 -6.56 11.02 -22.38
CA GLU A 52 -6.51 10.06 -23.49
C GLU A 52 -5.09 9.53 -23.69
N THR A 53 -4.99 8.20 -23.82
CA THR A 53 -3.75 7.47 -24.04
C THR A 53 -3.93 6.61 -25.29
N GLU A 54 -3.06 6.76 -26.27
CA GLU A 54 -3.02 5.90 -27.45
C GLU A 54 -2.18 4.66 -27.14
N ILE A 55 -2.67 3.48 -27.52
CA ILE A 55 -1.96 2.21 -27.30
C ILE A 55 -0.93 2.02 -28.42
N THR A 56 0.20 2.70 -28.28
CA THR A 56 1.30 2.70 -29.26
C THR A 56 2.30 1.56 -29.04
N TRP A 57 2.15 0.78 -27.95
CA TRP A 57 3.02 -0.34 -27.56
C TRP A 57 4.51 0.03 -27.50
N THR A 58 4.84 1.14 -26.82
CA THR A 58 6.21 1.64 -26.71
C THR A 58 6.77 1.47 -25.30
N LEU A 59 8.09 1.40 -25.21
CA LEU A 59 8.83 1.42 -23.94
C LEU A 59 9.26 2.85 -23.54
N ALA A 60 8.78 3.88 -24.27
CA ALA A 60 9.22 5.26 -24.08
C ALA A 60 8.95 5.78 -22.67
N ASN A 61 7.82 5.39 -22.06
CA ASN A 61 7.49 5.73 -20.67
C ASN A 61 8.49 5.17 -19.66
N TYR A 62 8.98 3.95 -19.88
CA TYR A 62 9.97 3.32 -18.99
C TYR A 62 11.33 3.98 -19.13
N VAL A 63 11.74 4.30 -20.36
CA VAL A 63 12.97 5.07 -20.60
C VAL A 63 12.87 6.44 -19.95
N ARG A 64 11.73 7.13 -20.09
CA ARG A 64 11.49 8.42 -19.43
C ARG A 64 11.56 8.31 -17.91
N ALA A 65 10.93 7.28 -17.33
CA ALA A 65 10.95 7.07 -15.88
C ALA A 65 12.36 6.85 -15.31
N LEU A 66 13.26 6.26 -16.10
CA LEU A 66 14.64 5.98 -15.70
C LEU A 66 15.63 7.09 -16.08
N ALA A 67 15.36 7.85 -17.14
CA ALA A 67 16.25 8.90 -17.64
C ALA A 67 15.98 10.28 -17.03
N ASP A 68 14.74 10.57 -16.66
CA ASP A 68 14.36 11.86 -16.12
C ASP A 68 14.68 11.92 -14.60
N PRO A 69 15.57 12.83 -14.18
CA PRO A 69 16.04 12.91 -12.79
C PRO A 69 14.91 13.23 -11.80
N VAL A 70 13.81 13.86 -12.24
CA VAL A 70 12.68 14.17 -11.36
C VAL A 70 12.04 12.88 -10.84
N TYR A 71 11.83 11.88 -11.70
CA TYR A 71 11.25 10.60 -11.29
C TYR A 71 12.19 9.84 -10.35
N LEU A 72 13.49 9.82 -10.66
CA LEU A 72 14.50 9.18 -9.81
C LEU A 72 14.56 9.80 -8.41
N VAL A 73 14.53 11.14 -8.32
CA VAL A 73 14.54 11.85 -7.03
C VAL A 73 13.28 11.53 -6.21
N ILE A 74 12.11 11.51 -6.84
CA ILE A 74 10.85 11.17 -6.16
C ILE A 74 10.86 9.71 -5.68
N MET A 75 11.35 8.79 -6.51
CA MET A 75 11.46 7.37 -6.16
C MET A 75 12.43 7.17 -5.00
N TRP A 76 13.62 7.79 -5.07
CA TRP A 76 14.61 7.73 -3.98
C TRP A 76 14.08 8.32 -2.68
N LYS A 77 13.42 9.48 -2.75
CA LYS A 77 12.78 10.11 -1.59
C LYS A 77 11.74 9.18 -0.95
N SER A 78 10.93 8.49 -1.74
CA SER A 78 9.92 7.55 -1.24
C SER A 78 10.55 6.36 -0.53
N ILE A 79 11.60 5.77 -1.13
CA ILE A 79 12.37 4.67 -0.52
C ILE A 79 13.01 5.14 0.79
N TRP A 80 13.71 6.28 0.76
CA TRP A 80 14.39 6.82 1.93
C TRP A 80 13.44 7.12 3.09
N VAL A 81 12.33 7.80 2.80
CA VAL A 81 11.32 8.15 3.82
C VAL A 81 10.67 6.89 4.39
N SER A 82 10.30 5.91 3.55
CA SER A 82 9.68 4.66 4.02
C SER A 82 10.64 3.80 4.84
N ALA A 83 11.92 3.73 4.44
CA ALA A 83 12.95 3.00 5.17
C ALA A 83 13.21 3.64 6.54
N LEU A 84 13.36 4.97 6.58
CA LEU A 84 13.55 5.71 7.82
C LEU A 84 12.33 5.56 8.74
N ALA A 85 11.12 5.71 8.21
CA ALA A 85 9.89 5.52 8.97
C ALA A 85 9.79 4.10 9.55
N THR A 86 10.11 3.07 8.74
CA THR A 86 10.11 1.68 9.20
C THR A 86 11.13 1.44 10.30
N ALA A 87 12.35 1.97 10.16
CA ALA A 87 13.39 1.85 11.18
C ALA A 87 12.98 2.52 12.50
N LEU A 88 12.44 3.76 12.43
CA LEU A 88 11.94 4.47 13.61
C LEU A 88 10.76 3.72 14.26
N CYS A 89 9.83 3.20 13.45
CA CYS A 89 8.73 2.37 13.95
C CYS A 89 9.25 1.13 14.66
N LEU A 90 10.25 0.43 14.14
CA LEU A 90 10.84 -0.74 14.81
C LEU A 90 11.51 -0.35 16.14
N ILE A 91 12.32 0.71 16.13
CA ILE A 91 13.03 1.19 17.32
C ILE A 91 12.05 1.57 18.44
N ILE A 92 10.92 2.17 18.11
CA ILE A 92 9.93 2.63 19.09
C ILE A 92 8.92 1.53 19.45
N ALA A 93 8.42 0.78 18.48
CA ALA A 93 7.39 -0.22 18.70
C ALA A 93 7.94 -1.48 19.38
N TYR A 94 9.20 -1.85 19.13
CA TYR A 94 9.82 -3.02 19.76
C TYR A 94 9.88 -2.92 21.30
N PRO A 95 10.37 -1.83 21.92
CA PRO A 95 10.38 -1.71 23.37
C PRO A 95 8.95 -1.65 23.94
N VAL A 96 8.01 -0.99 23.25
CA VAL A 96 6.60 -0.98 23.67
C VAL A 96 6.02 -2.39 23.65
N ALA A 97 6.23 -3.15 22.59
CA ALA A 97 5.79 -4.54 22.48
C ALA A 97 6.44 -5.44 23.54
N PHE A 98 7.73 -5.21 23.83
CA PHE A 98 8.45 -5.91 24.90
C PHE A 98 7.80 -5.65 26.26
N VAL A 99 7.52 -4.39 26.62
CA VAL A 99 6.82 -4.05 27.87
C VAL A 99 5.45 -4.70 27.95
N ILE A 100 4.68 -4.70 26.85
CA ILE A 100 3.36 -5.33 26.80
C ILE A 100 3.45 -6.85 26.97
N ALA A 101 4.49 -7.49 26.44
CA ALA A 101 4.70 -8.94 26.55
C ALA A 101 4.96 -9.38 28.00
N PHE A 102 5.65 -8.56 28.79
CA PHE A 102 5.94 -8.83 30.21
C PHE A 102 4.97 -8.16 31.20
N ALA A 103 3.97 -7.41 30.71
CA ALA A 103 2.99 -6.74 31.55
C ALA A 103 2.07 -7.74 32.26
N SER A 104 1.62 -7.37 33.47
CA SER A 104 0.67 -8.18 34.23
C SER A 104 -0.66 -8.37 33.47
N PRO A 105 -1.38 -9.50 33.68
CA PRO A 105 -2.61 -9.82 32.95
C PRO A 105 -3.70 -8.73 33.04
N ARG A 106 -3.72 -7.95 34.14
CA ARG A 106 -4.68 -6.86 34.35
C ARG A 106 -4.40 -5.63 33.48
N TRP A 107 -3.13 -5.33 33.19
CA TRP A 107 -2.73 -4.13 32.43
C TRP A 107 -2.59 -4.38 30.93
N ARG A 108 -2.33 -5.63 30.52
CA ARG A 108 -2.19 -6.02 29.12
C ARG A 108 -3.33 -5.54 28.20
N PRO A 109 -4.63 -5.70 28.53
CA PRO A 109 -5.71 -5.22 27.65
C PRO A 109 -5.73 -3.69 27.51
N TRP A 110 -5.40 -2.95 28.57
CA TRP A 110 -5.35 -1.48 28.54
C TRP A 110 -4.21 -0.95 27.68
N LEU A 111 -3.03 -1.56 27.77
CA LEU A 111 -1.88 -1.20 26.94
C LEU A 111 -2.14 -1.50 25.46
N LEU A 112 -2.76 -2.64 25.15
CA LEU A 112 -3.17 -2.96 23.78
C LEU A 112 -4.22 -1.98 23.26
N LEU A 113 -5.21 -1.63 24.09
CA LEU A 113 -6.22 -0.63 23.74
C LEU A 113 -5.58 0.72 23.40
N ALA A 114 -4.61 1.19 24.20
CA ALA A 114 -3.91 2.45 23.96
C ALA A 114 -3.18 2.47 22.60
N VAL A 115 -2.61 1.34 22.17
CA VAL A 115 -1.94 1.21 20.86
C VAL A 115 -2.93 1.17 19.70
N ILE A 116 -4.10 0.55 19.90
CA ILE A 116 -5.13 0.40 18.85
C ILE A 116 -6.01 1.66 18.73
N LEU A 117 -6.21 2.40 19.81
CA LEU A 117 -7.04 3.61 19.85
C LEU A 117 -6.71 4.63 18.73
N PRO A 118 -5.44 4.98 18.44
CA PRO A 118 -5.15 5.88 17.32
C PRO A 118 -5.56 5.26 15.97
N PHE A 119 -5.56 3.94 15.80
CA PHE A 119 -6.01 3.32 14.55
C PHE A 119 -7.51 3.52 14.29
N TRP A 120 -8.32 3.76 15.33
CA TRP A 120 -9.76 3.97 15.20
C TRP A 120 -10.16 5.38 14.74
N ILE A 121 -9.24 6.35 14.74
CA ILE A 121 -9.53 7.69 14.22
C ILE A 121 -9.33 7.78 12.70
N ASN A 122 -10.19 8.54 12.02
CA ASN A 122 -10.10 8.75 10.58
C ASN A 122 -8.76 9.41 10.20
N LEU A 123 -8.12 8.92 9.13
CA LEU A 123 -6.83 9.42 8.65
C LEU A 123 -6.86 10.94 8.41
N LEU A 124 -7.94 11.49 7.86
CA LEU A 124 -8.07 12.93 7.62
C LEU A 124 -7.95 13.73 8.92
N ILE A 125 -8.68 13.31 9.96
CA ILE A 125 -8.65 13.98 11.27
C ILE A 125 -7.23 13.95 11.84
N ARG A 126 -6.54 12.81 11.75
CA ARG A 126 -5.15 12.68 12.20
C ARG A 126 -4.22 13.65 11.46
N THR A 127 -4.34 13.75 10.14
CA THR A 127 -3.52 14.65 9.33
C THR A 127 -3.79 16.11 9.67
N TYR A 128 -5.06 16.53 9.76
CA TYR A 128 -5.40 17.92 10.12
C TYR A 128 -4.93 18.29 11.53
N ALA A 129 -5.06 17.40 12.50
CA ALA A 129 -4.60 17.63 13.86
C ALA A 129 -3.07 17.86 13.90
N LEU A 130 -2.29 17.06 13.17
CA LEU A 130 -0.84 17.26 13.08
C LEU A 130 -0.48 18.57 12.39
N ILE A 131 -1.17 18.92 11.29
CA ILE A 131 -0.96 20.21 10.61
C ILE A 131 -1.23 21.36 11.58
N ALA A 132 -2.31 21.32 12.35
CA ALA A 132 -2.64 22.38 13.31
C ALA A 132 -1.64 22.48 14.48
N VAL A 133 -0.99 21.39 14.86
CA VAL A 133 0.03 21.39 15.93
C VAL A 133 1.39 21.89 15.42
N PHE A 134 1.75 21.58 14.18
CA PHE A 134 3.05 21.93 13.60
C PHE A 134 3.06 23.21 12.76
N ARG A 135 1.90 23.85 12.54
CA ARG A 135 1.74 25.10 11.78
C ARG A 135 1.35 26.25 12.68
#